data_AF-A0A4R2C4D0-F1
#
_entry.id   AF-A0A4R2C4D0-F1
#
_cell.length_a   1.000
_cell.length_b   1.000
_cell.length_c   1.000
_cell.angle_alpha   90.00
_cell.angle_beta   90.00
_cell.angle_gamma   90.00
#
_symmetry.space_group_name_H-M   'P 1'
#
loop_
_entity.id
_entity.type
_entity.pdbx_description
1 polymer ?
#
loop_
_entity_poly.entity_id
_entity_poly.type
_entity_poly.pdbx_seq_one_letter_code
_entity_poly.pdbx_strand_id
1 'polypeptide(L)'
;MSVYHVVEPATCSIDGIGQVCSLEQTSTPDSHWTLVLITPDGATWTGAGRGLWTAFLELRRQLESAGYKLCCAGARLDANMRGGRWSDGDIVDILSRRTLLGVQHKASIFDYAPPAKTATVDEQSARYDRWLATPWWRALLPGDPVR
;
A
#
# COMPACT_ATOMS: atom_id res chain seq x y z
N MET A 1 13.15 -7.65 -24.48
CA MET A 1 12.25 -7.05 -23.46
C MET A 1 13.07 -6.87 -22.19
N SER A 2 13.13 -5.65 -21.64
CA SER A 2 13.94 -5.34 -20.46
C SER A 2 13.22 -5.82 -19.20
N VAL A 3 13.99 -6.39 -18.27
CA VAL A 3 13.57 -6.60 -16.89
C VAL A 3 13.63 -5.23 -16.20
N TYR A 4 12.59 -4.85 -15.48
CA TYR A 4 12.65 -3.71 -14.57
C TYR A 4 13.27 -4.20 -13.26
N HIS A 5 14.28 -3.48 -12.75
CA HIS A 5 14.88 -3.76 -11.46
C HIS A 5 15.22 -2.43 -10.76
N VAL A 6 14.66 -2.21 -9.59
CA VAL A 6 14.91 -1.03 -8.75
C VAL A 6 15.09 -1.45 -7.30
N VAL A 7 16.01 -0.76 -6.62
CA VAL A 7 16.21 -0.90 -5.18
C VAL A 7 16.02 0.47 -4.56
N GLU A 8 15.12 0.57 -3.59
CA GLU A 8 14.85 1.82 -2.89
C GLU A 8 14.71 1.62 -1.38
N PRO A 9 15.01 2.65 -0.56
CA PRO A 9 14.80 2.56 0.87
C PRO A 9 13.30 2.54 1.19
N ALA A 10 12.88 1.60 2.03
CA ALA A 10 11.54 1.56 2.60
C ALA A 10 11.63 1.68 4.12
N THR A 11 10.65 2.31 4.76
CA THR A 11 10.57 2.32 6.23
C THR A 11 9.64 1.23 6.71
N CYS A 12 10.08 0.40 7.65
CA CYS A 12 9.22 -0.52 8.38
C CYS A 12 9.20 -0.13 9.87
N SER A 13 8.12 -0.47 10.56
CA SER A 13 8.02 -0.35 12.01
C SER A 13 7.75 -1.71 12.64
N ILE A 14 8.50 -2.04 13.69
CA ILE A 14 8.27 -3.19 14.56
C ILE A 14 8.26 -2.69 16.00
N ASP A 15 7.28 -3.09 16.80
CA ASP A 15 7.11 -2.64 18.20
C ASP A 15 7.17 -1.10 18.37
N GLY A 16 6.72 -0.35 17.35
CA GLY A 16 6.75 1.11 17.33
C GLY A 16 8.11 1.73 16.99
N ILE A 17 9.14 0.93 16.79
CA ILE A 17 10.48 1.37 16.37
C ILE A 17 10.55 1.34 14.86
N GLY A 18 10.90 2.49 14.25
CA GLY A 18 11.12 2.60 12.81
C GLY A 18 12.52 2.14 12.42
N GLN A 19 12.62 1.40 11.31
CA GLN A 19 13.87 0.98 10.70
C GLN A 19 13.83 1.18 9.20
N VAL A 20 14.99 1.50 8.62
CA VAL A 20 15.17 1.64 7.17
C VAL A 20 15.55 0.27 6.60
N CYS A 21 14.71 -0.24 5.72
CA CYS A 21 14.86 -1.49 5.01
C CYS A 21 15.24 -1.22 3.55
N SER A 22 15.83 -2.21 2.89
CA SER A 22 15.95 -2.24 1.43
C SER A 22 14.68 -2.86 0.85
N LEU A 23 14.12 -2.25 -0.20
CA LEU A 23 13.03 -2.82 -0.98
C LEU A 23 13.50 -2.98 -2.43
N GLU A 24 13.66 -4.23 -2.85
CA GLU A 24 13.97 -4.58 -4.23
C GLU A 24 12.69 -4.88 -4.99
N GLN A 25 12.61 -4.38 -6.23
CA GLN A 25 11.45 -4.51 -7.09
C GLN A 25 11.90 -5.06 -8.43
N THR A 26 11.35 -6.20 -8.83
CA THR A 26 11.61 -6.81 -10.12
C THR A 26 10.29 -6.99 -10.86
N SER A 27 10.24 -6.59 -12.13
CA SER A 27 9.11 -6.92 -13.00
C SER A 27 9.55 -7.65 -14.26
N THR A 28 8.77 -8.65 -14.62
CA THR A 28 8.92 -9.40 -15.86
C THR A 28 7.96 -8.85 -16.93
N PRO A 29 8.22 -9.13 -18.22
CA PRO A 29 7.41 -8.57 -19.30
C PRO A 29 5.95 -9.04 -19.33
N ASP A 30 5.60 -10.14 -18.65
CA ASP A 30 4.23 -10.62 -18.46
C ASP A 30 3.52 -9.96 -17.25
N SER A 31 4.07 -8.84 -16.76
CA SER A 31 3.53 -8.08 -15.62
C SER A 31 3.53 -8.85 -14.30
N HIS A 32 4.41 -9.85 -14.17
CA HIS A 32 4.68 -10.45 -12.87
C HIS A 32 5.66 -9.57 -12.10
N TRP A 33 5.30 -9.24 -10.87
CA TRP A 33 6.13 -8.45 -9.97
C TRP A 33 6.62 -9.33 -8.84
N THR A 34 7.88 -9.11 -8.45
CA THR A 34 8.49 -9.67 -7.23
C THR A 34 9.04 -8.51 -6.42
N LEU A 35 8.67 -8.46 -5.16
CA LEU A 35 9.16 -7.51 -4.17
C LEU A 35 9.92 -8.26 -3.10
N VAL A 36 11.13 -7.81 -2.79
CA VAL A 36 11.95 -8.37 -1.71
C VAL A 36 12.25 -7.26 -0.72
N LEU A 37 11.78 -7.40 0.51
CA LEU A 37 12.13 -6.50 1.61
C LEU A 37 13.22 -7.14 2.47
N ILE A 38 14.28 -6.40 2.74
CA ILE A 38 15.42 -6.82 3.56
C ILE A 38 15.60 -5.82 4.71
N THR A 39 15.55 -6.28 5.95
CA THR A 39 15.81 -5.46 7.15
C THR A 39 17.32 -5.36 7.45
N PRO A 40 17.76 -4.38 8.26
CA PRO A 40 19.16 -4.23 8.65
C PRO A 40 19.79 -5.45 9.35
N ASP A 41 18.98 -6.27 10.04
CA ASP A 41 19.40 -7.51 10.68
C ASP A 41 19.43 -8.73 9.73
N GLY A 42 19.06 -8.51 8.46
CA GLY A 42 19.11 -9.52 7.40
C GLY A 42 17.86 -10.39 7.27
N ALA A 43 16.78 -10.10 8.00
CA ALA A 43 15.50 -10.77 7.76
C ALA A 43 14.92 -10.33 6.40
N THR A 44 14.31 -11.30 5.71
CA THR A 44 13.86 -11.12 4.32
C THR A 44 12.46 -11.66 4.12
N TRP A 45 11.64 -10.89 3.40
CA TRP A 45 10.30 -11.30 2.98
C TRP A 45 10.11 -11.03 1.49
N THR A 46 9.34 -11.90 0.83
CA THR A 46 9.14 -11.84 -0.61
C THR A 46 7.67 -11.89 -0.97
N GLY A 47 7.17 -10.85 -1.61
CA GLY A 47 5.83 -10.84 -2.21
C GLY A 47 5.90 -10.97 -3.72
N ALA A 48 5.02 -11.77 -4.31
CA ALA A 48 4.98 -11.96 -5.76
C ALA A 48 3.54 -12.00 -6.28
N GLY A 49 3.32 -11.55 -7.51
CA GLY A 49 1.98 -11.56 -8.09
C GLY A 49 1.89 -10.91 -9.45
N ARG A 50 0.73 -11.08 -10.10
CA ARG A 50 0.39 -10.33 -11.32
C ARG A 50 0.03 -8.90 -10.92
N GLY A 51 0.90 -7.95 -11.28
CA GLY A 51 0.80 -6.54 -10.91
C GLY A 51 1.46 -6.21 -9.57
N LEU A 52 2.02 -4.99 -9.48
CA LEU A 52 2.76 -4.50 -8.31
C LEU A 52 1.91 -4.51 -7.03
N TRP A 53 0.64 -4.12 -7.10
CA TRP A 53 -0.27 -4.16 -5.95
C TRP A 53 -0.48 -5.57 -5.38
N THR A 54 -0.60 -6.59 -6.24
CA THR A 54 -0.76 -7.97 -5.79
C THR A 54 0.49 -8.44 -5.05
N ALA A 55 1.67 -8.20 -5.62
CA ALA A 55 2.95 -8.53 -4.97
C ALA A 55 3.11 -7.77 -3.64
N PHE A 56 2.67 -6.51 -3.59
CA PHE A 56 2.69 -5.68 -2.39
C PHE A 56 1.80 -6.21 -1.28
N LEU A 57 0.56 -6.62 -1.59
CA LEU A 57 -0.34 -7.23 -0.61
C LEU A 57 0.21 -8.54 -0.07
N GLU A 58 0.80 -9.39 -0.92
CA GLU A 58 1.45 -10.63 -0.48
C GLU A 58 2.65 -10.38 0.43
N LEU A 59 3.52 -9.42 0.08
CA LEU A 59 4.63 -9.00 0.94
C LEU A 59 4.12 -8.53 2.30
N ARG A 60 3.10 -7.67 2.30
CA ARG A 60 2.51 -7.12 3.54
C ARG A 60 1.92 -8.19 4.43
N ARG A 61 1.19 -9.18 3.89
CA ARG A 61 0.64 -10.27 4.70
C ARG A 61 1.72 -11.02 5.48
N GLN A 62 2.88 -11.24 4.86
CA GLN A 62 4.00 -11.89 5.55
C GLN A 62 4.59 -10.99 6.63
N LEU A 63 4.84 -9.71 6.33
CA LEU A 63 5.34 -8.73 7.30
C LEU A 63 4.40 -8.58 8.51
N GLU A 64 3.11 -8.41 8.24
CA GLU A 64 2.07 -8.23 9.26
C GLU A 64 1.97 -9.46 10.18
N SER A 65 2.10 -10.67 9.62
CA SER A 65 2.15 -11.92 10.41
C SER A 65 3.37 -12.00 11.34
N ALA A 66 4.45 -11.30 11.00
CA ALA A 66 5.66 -11.18 11.79
C ALA A 66 5.66 -9.96 12.72
N GLY A 67 4.57 -9.19 12.79
CA GLY A 67 4.45 -8.00 13.64
C GLY A 67 4.99 -6.70 13.02
N TYR A 68 5.42 -6.73 11.76
CA TYR A 68 5.93 -5.57 11.05
C TYR A 68 4.80 -4.76 10.41
N LYS A 69 4.96 -3.44 10.39
CA LYS A 69 4.15 -2.50 9.61
C LYS A 69 5.01 -1.80 8.58
N LEU A 70 4.65 -1.92 7.31
CA LEU A 70 5.29 -1.15 6.25
C LEU A 70 4.78 0.30 6.29
N CYS A 71 5.68 1.27 6.37
CA CYS A 71 5.39 2.69 6.59
C CYS A 71 5.31 3.45 5.26
N CYS A 72 4.41 3.02 4.37
CA CYS A 72 4.22 3.63 3.05
C CYS A 72 2.74 3.94 2.76
N ALA A 73 2.50 4.75 1.72
CA ALA A 73 1.19 5.23 1.35
C ALA A 73 0.26 4.07 0.95
N GLY A 74 0.80 3.05 0.27
CA GLY A 74 0.06 1.83 -0.05
C GLY A 74 -0.40 1.04 1.17
N ALA A 75 0.24 1.21 2.33
CA ALA A 75 -0.13 0.54 3.57
C ALA A 75 -1.10 1.38 4.44
N ARG A 76 -1.49 2.57 4.01
CA ARG A 76 -2.41 3.42 4.77
C ARG A 76 -3.79 2.80 4.86
N LEU A 77 -4.43 2.96 6.02
CA LEU A 77 -5.82 2.55 6.24
C LEU A 77 -6.75 3.12 5.17
N ASP A 78 -6.54 4.39 4.81
CA ASP A 78 -7.33 5.15 3.83
C ASP A 78 -6.76 5.12 2.40
N ALA A 79 -5.93 4.13 2.04
CA ALA A 79 -5.44 3.97 0.68
C ALA A 79 -5.98 2.69 0.04
N ASN A 80 -6.26 2.74 -1.26
CA ASN A 80 -6.46 1.53 -2.06
C ASN A 80 -6.12 1.77 -3.54
N MET A 81 -5.68 0.73 -4.24
CA MET A 81 -5.55 0.78 -5.69
C MET A 81 -6.94 0.64 -6.32
N ARG A 82 -7.41 1.65 -7.06
CA ARG A 82 -8.60 1.48 -7.89
C ARG A 82 -8.26 0.58 -9.08
N GLY A 83 -9.03 -0.48 -9.26
CA GLY A 83 -8.92 -1.40 -10.40
C GLY A 83 -9.16 -0.67 -11.72
N GLY A 84 -8.10 -0.13 -12.29
CA GLY A 84 -8.08 0.59 -13.55
C GLY A 84 -6.77 0.31 -14.27
N ARG A 85 -6.85 0.18 -15.60
CA ARG A 85 -5.78 -0.25 -16.52
C ARG A 85 -4.59 0.74 -16.66
N TRP A 86 -4.44 1.70 -15.75
CA TRP A 86 -3.76 2.99 -16.03
C TRP A 86 -2.57 3.34 -15.13
N SER A 87 -2.20 2.47 -14.20
CA SER A 87 -0.95 2.57 -13.45
C SER A 87 -0.39 1.17 -13.39
N ASP A 88 0.92 0.97 -13.52
CA ASP A 88 1.58 -0.35 -13.44
C ASP A 88 1.50 -0.96 -12.01
N GLY A 89 0.51 -0.53 -11.23
CA GLY A 89 0.23 -0.88 -9.85
C GLY A 89 0.98 0.00 -8.84
N ASP A 90 1.56 1.11 -9.28
CA ASP A 90 2.45 1.99 -8.50
C ASP A 90 1.73 3.17 -7.83
N ILE A 91 0.47 3.45 -8.18
CA ILE A 91 -0.30 4.58 -7.63
C ILE A 91 -1.51 4.08 -6.86
N VAL A 92 -1.71 4.64 -5.66
CA VAL A 92 -2.90 4.40 -4.82
C VAL A 92 -3.75 5.66 -4.69
N ASP A 93 -5.07 5.49 -4.60
CA ASP A 93 -5.99 6.57 -4.26
C ASP A 93 -6.14 6.68 -2.74
N ILE A 94 -6.13 7.90 -2.22
CA ILE A 94 -6.37 8.22 -0.81
C ILE A 94 -7.85 8.51 -0.59
N LEU A 95 -8.54 7.49 -0.08
CA LEU A 95 -9.97 7.38 0.20
C LEU A 95 -10.43 8.36 1.28
N SER A 96 -10.68 9.58 0.84
CA SER A 96 -11.02 10.73 1.68
C SER A 96 -12.34 11.36 1.23
N ARG A 97 -12.80 12.39 1.94
CA ARG A 97 -13.93 13.21 1.49
C ARG A 97 -13.71 13.78 0.09
N ARG A 98 -12.47 14.17 -0.22
CA ARG A 98 -12.10 14.72 -1.53
C ARG A 98 -12.40 13.71 -2.64
N THR A 99 -12.01 12.46 -2.45
CA THR A 99 -12.25 11.40 -3.44
C THR A 99 -13.72 10.99 -3.55
N LEU A 100 -14.52 11.14 -2.49
CA LEU A 100 -15.99 10.99 -2.57
C LEU A 100 -16.64 12.12 -3.37
N LEU A 101 -16.06 13.32 -3.35
CA LEU A 101 -16.48 14.47 -4.16
C LEU A 101 -15.84 14.47 -5.56
N GLY A 102 -15.22 13.37 -5.98
CA GLY A 102 -14.61 13.22 -7.31
C GLY A 102 -13.25 13.91 -7.49
N VAL A 103 -12.68 14.51 -6.44
CA VAL A 103 -11.34 15.10 -6.48
C VAL A 103 -10.29 14.01 -6.35
N GLN A 104 -9.39 13.91 -7.33
CA GLN A 104 -8.28 12.96 -7.30
C GLN A 104 -7.34 13.29 -6.14
N HIS A 105 -6.97 12.27 -5.37
CA HIS A 105 -6.02 12.36 -4.29
C HIS A 105 -5.20 11.07 -4.32
N LYS A 106 -3.95 11.16 -4.76
CA LYS A 106 -3.12 10.01 -5.13
C LYS A 106 -1.76 10.10 -4.46
N ALA A 107 -1.11 8.95 -4.29
CA ALA A 107 0.27 8.83 -3.84
C ALA A 107 0.93 7.64 -4.54
N SER A 108 2.26 7.64 -4.65
CA SER A 108 3.00 6.45 -5.02
C SER A 108 2.90 5.41 -3.90
N ILE A 109 2.78 4.13 -4.24
CA ILE A 109 2.59 3.02 -3.30
C ILE A 109 3.66 2.99 -2.20
N PHE A 110 4.90 3.37 -2.54
CA PHE A 110 6.05 3.37 -1.63
C PHE A 110 6.38 4.74 -1.02
N ASP A 111 5.61 5.80 -1.33
CA ASP A 111 5.76 7.10 -0.64
C ASP A 111 5.63 6.92 0.87
N TYR A 112 6.47 7.57 1.66
CA TYR A 112 6.43 7.42 3.11
C TYR A 112 5.06 7.78 3.73
N ALA A 113 4.61 6.95 4.68
CA ALA A 113 3.47 7.25 5.54
C ALA A 113 3.80 6.91 7.01
N PRO A 114 3.37 7.75 7.98
CA PRO A 114 3.66 7.47 9.39
C PRO A 114 2.95 6.19 9.86
N PRO A 115 3.55 5.41 10.78
CA PRO A 115 2.98 4.15 11.28
C PRO A 115 1.55 4.28 11.84
N ALA A 116 1.23 5.44 12.42
CA ALA A 116 -0.11 5.72 12.96
C ALA A 116 -1.23 5.81 11.90
N LYS A 117 -0.86 5.90 10.61
CA LYS A 117 -1.81 5.90 9.49
C LYS A 117 -1.86 4.58 8.75
N THR A 118 -0.93 3.66 9.03
CA THR A 118 -0.88 2.36 8.36
C THR A 118 -1.72 1.33 9.09
N ALA A 119 -2.21 0.35 8.34
CA ALA A 119 -3.15 -0.66 8.79
C ALA A 119 -2.73 -2.03 8.25
N THR A 120 -3.36 -3.09 8.74
CA THR A 120 -3.21 -4.41 8.12
C THR A 120 -3.90 -4.45 6.76
N VAL A 121 -3.58 -5.43 5.93
CA VAL A 121 -4.26 -5.67 4.64
C VAL A 121 -5.76 -5.84 4.85
N ASP A 122 -6.16 -6.58 5.89
CA ASP A 122 -7.56 -6.85 6.18
C ASP A 122 -8.31 -5.60 6.68
N GLU A 123 -7.69 -4.80 7.55
CA GLU A 123 -8.24 -3.52 8.01
C GLU A 123 -8.45 -2.53 6.86
N GLN A 124 -7.46 -2.44 5.97
CA GLN A 124 -7.52 -1.61 4.76
C GLN A 124 -8.64 -2.08 3.83
N SER A 125 -8.74 -3.38 3.57
CA SER A 125 -9.81 -3.95 2.73
C SER A 125 -11.18 -3.68 3.32
N ALA A 126 -11.36 -3.95 4.63
CA ALA A 126 -12.64 -3.73 5.29
C ALA A 126 -13.06 -2.25 5.27
N ARG A 127 -12.10 -1.31 5.37
CA ARG A 127 -12.40 0.12 5.21
C ARG A 127 -12.76 0.45 3.77
N TYR A 128 -12.08 -0.11 2.79
CA TYR A 128 -12.40 0.12 1.39
C TYR A 128 -13.83 -0.34 1.05
N ASP A 129 -14.26 -1.49 1.58
CA ASP A 129 -15.64 -1.97 1.41
C ASP A 129 -16.66 -0.99 1.99
N ARG A 130 -16.39 -0.45 3.19
CA ARG A 130 -17.22 0.63 3.78
C ARG A 130 -17.21 1.89 2.93
N TRP A 131 -16.07 2.24 2.34
CA TRP A 131 -15.94 3.41 1.47
C TRP A 131 -16.79 3.24 0.20
N LEU A 132 -16.78 2.07 -0.43
CA LEU A 132 -17.62 1.76 -1.59
C LEU A 132 -19.12 1.85 -1.27
N ALA A 133 -19.52 1.41 -0.07
CA ALA A 133 -20.89 1.51 0.40
C ALA A 133 -21.30 2.93 0.86
N THR A 134 -20.35 3.86 0.97
CA THR A 134 -20.60 5.22 1.48
C THR A 134 -21.22 6.09 0.38
N PRO A 135 -22.44 6.61 0.56
CA PRO A 135 -23.02 7.56 -0.37
C PRO A 135 -22.21 8.86 -0.40
N TRP A 136 -22.01 9.45 -1.58
CA TRP A 136 -21.20 10.66 -1.75
C TRP A 136 -21.63 11.82 -0.83
N TRP A 137 -22.92 11.96 -0.53
CA TRP A 137 -23.46 13.05 0.30
C TRP A 137 -22.94 13.00 1.75
N ARG A 138 -22.49 11.84 2.25
CA ARG A 138 -21.86 11.76 3.58
C ARG A 138 -20.59 12.60 3.66
N ALA A 139 -19.91 12.87 2.54
CA ALA A 139 -18.75 13.75 2.51
C ALA A 139 -19.07 15.22 2.90
N LEU A 140 -20.34 15.61 2.83
CA LEU A 140 -20.82 16.95 3.20
C LEU A 140 -20.96 17.13 4.73
N LEU A 141 -21.03 16.04 5.50
CA LEU A 141 -21.19 16.07 6.95
C LEU A 141 -19.84 16.19 7.67
N PRO A 142 -19.75 16.76 8.90
CA PRO A 142 -18.53 16.74 9.71
C PRO A 142 -18.12 15.30 10.12
N GLY A 143 -16.82 15.06 10.38
CA GLY A 143 -16.26 13.72 10.68
C GLY A 143 -15.70 12.89 9.49
N ASP A 144 -15.35 11.64 9.76
CA ASP A 144 -14.94 10.70 8.70
C ASP A 144 -16.21 10.10 8.05
N PRO A 145 -16.42 10.25 6.72
CA PRO A 145 -17.62 9.76 6.06
C PRO A 145 -17.74 8.22 6.04
N VAL A 146 -16.63 7.51 6.31
CA VAL A 146 -16.51 6.02 6.26
C VAL A 146 -16.56 5.39 7.67
N ARG A 147 -16.95 6.16 8.69
CA ARG A 147 -17.20 5.62 10.04
C ARG A 147 -18.36 4.65 10.07
#